data_AF-A0A671RZ38-F1
#
_entry.id   AF-A0A671RZ38-F1
#
_cell.length_a   1.000
_cell.length_b   1.000
_cell.length_c   1.000
_cell.angle_alpha   90.00
_cell.angle_beta   90.00
_cell.angle_gamma   90.00
#
_symmetry.space_group_name_H-M   'P 1'
#
loop_
_entity.id
_entity.type
_entity.pdbx_description
1 polymer ?
#
loop_
_entity_poly.entity_id
_entity_poly.type
_entity_poly.pdbx_seq_one_letter_code
_entity_poly.pdbx_strand_id
1 'polypeptide(L)'
;MQTVMEKLMGSHYDFDLTYITERIISVLYLSDLDEQRYSANLKEVVAMLKSKHQDKFLLINLSEKRHDICKLNPKVEEFGWPDLHAPSLDKICAVCKTIENWLNSDPQNVVVLHCKGNKGKTGVTVAAYMHYSKISAGADQALSTVAMRKFCEDKISSSLQPSQNRYIYYFAGLLSGAIKMNSSPLFLHQIHIPALLNYQSAGGTQPSPKSKMLCVNIEPALLLKGDILVKCYHRLSDVCKRECVFRVQFHTCSVHGSQLAFGKGELDHACTDDRFSADATVELLFSSGPQRRGTHLSTGNDPGVSEDYGTADPIVRWDSYENFNLHHEDSVEGMCTQSSPKPVACQATRT
;
A
#
# COMPACT_ATOMS: atom_id res chain seq x y z
N MET A 1 -38.54 -2.40 10.06
CA MET A 1 -37.39 -1.91 9.26
C MET A 1 -36.34 -1.24 10.14
N GLN A 2 -36.75 -0.26 10.96
CA GLN A 2 -35.89 0.35 12.00
C GLN A 2 -35.38 -0.67 13.03
N THR A 3 -36.22 -1.64 13.38
CA THR A 3 -35.97 -2.67 14.39
C THR A 3 -34.94 -3.75 14.02
N VAL A 4 -34.58 -3.91 12.74
CA VAL A 4 -33.53 -4.87 12.30
C VAL A 4 -32.17 -4.17 12.26
N MET A 5 -32.13 -2.92 11.78
CA MET A 5 -30.92 -2.10 11.83
C MET A 5 -30.54 -1.69 13.26
N GLU A 6 -31.51 -1.42 14.14
CA GLU A 6 -31.25 -1.21 15.58
C GLU A 6 -30.77 -2.47 16.28
N LYS A 7 -31.22 -3.66 15.84
CA LYS A 7 -30.72 -4.94 16.36
C LYS A 7 -29.29 -5.24 15.90
N LEU A 8 -28.92 -4.79 14.70
CA LEU A 8 -27.58 -4.98 14.12
C LEU A 8 -26.52 -4.06 14.75
N MET A 9 -26.91 -2.90 15.31
CA MET A 9 -26.01 -1.98 16.02
C MET A 9 -25.78 -2.36 17.50
N GLY A 10 -26.50 -3.36 18.03
CA GLY A 10 -26.53 -3.71 19.46
C GLY A 10 -25.80 -5.00 19.84
N SER A 11 -25.31 -5.80 18.88
CA SER A 11 -24.42 -6.93 19.13
C SER A 11 -23.01 -6.57 18.67
N HIS A 12 -22.01 -6.91 19.48
CA HIS A 12 -20.59 -6.81 19.11
C HIS A 12 -20.31 -7.74 17.92
N TYR A 13 -20.61 -7.27 16.71
CA TYR A 13 -20.18 -7.92 15.48
C TYR A 13 -18.73 -7.56 15.22
N ASP A 14 -17.93 -8.57 14.85
CA ASP A 14 -16.51 -8.41 14.52
C ASP A 14 -16.28 -7.82 13.11
N PHE A 15 -17.26 -7.06 12.59
CA PHE A 15 -17.19 -6.34 11.31
C PHE A 15 -17.91 -4.99 11.38
N ASP A 16 -17.44 -4.01 10.59
CA ASP A 16 -18.07 -2.70 10.43
C ASP A 16 -18.71 -2.61 9.02
N LEU A 17 -20.02 -2.40 8.97
CA LEU A 17 -20.75 -2.13 7.73
C LEU A 17 -21.22 -0.68 7.71
N THR A 18 -20.70 0.09 6.76
CA THR A 18 -20.98 1.52 6.63
C THR A 18 -21.45 1.86 5.22
N TYR A 19 -22.58 2.56 5.11
CA TYR A 19 -22.98 3.21 3.87
C TYR A 19 -22.19 4.52 3.74
N ILE A 20 -21.21 4.53 2.82
CA ILE A 20 -20.40 5.71 2.52
C ILE A 20 -21.25 6.72 1.75
N THR A 21 -22.02 6.22 0.80
CA THR A 21 -23.08 6.93 0.09
C THR A 21 -24.31 6.03 0.04
N GLU A 22 -25.39 6.48 -0.59
CA GLU A 22 -26.56 5.62 -0.83
C GLU A 22 -26.24 4.38 -1.66
N ARG A 23 -25.19 4.44 -2.49
CA ARG A 23 -24.85 3.42 -3.50
C ARG A 23 -23.46 2.80 -3.32
N ILE A 24 -22.68 3.24 -2.34
CA ILE A 24 -21.35 2.69 -2.02
C ILE A 24 -21.34 2.29 -0.55
N ILE A 25 -21.12 1.00 -0.32
CA ILE A 25 -21.12 0.36 1.00
C ILE A 25 -19.72 -0.16 1.27
N SER A 26 -19.20 0.03 2.47
CA SER A 26 -17.97 -0.59 2.96
C SER A 26 -18.32 -1.68 3.97
N VAL A 27 -17.67 -2.83 3.85
CA VAL A 27 -17.70 -3.91 4.86
C VAL A 27 -16.27 -4.23 5.25
N LEU A 28 -15.93 -3.95 6.51
CA LEU A 28 -14.60 -4.12 7.08
C LEU A 28 -14.59 -5.26 8.08
N TYR A 29 -13.72 -6.24 7.90
CA TYR A 29 -13.48 -7.32 8.85
C TYR A 29 -12.10 -7.14 9.50
N LEU A 30 -12.01 -7.42 10.79
CA LEU A 30 -10.73 -7.36 11.51
C LEU A 30 -9.74 -8.40 10.95
N SER A 31 -8.43 -8.08 10.98
CA SER A 31 -7.37 -8.95 10.44
C SER A 31 -7.19 -10.25 11.22
N ASP A 32 -7.47 -10.23 12.51
CA ASP A 32 -7.26 -11.31 13.48
C ASP A 32 -8.52 -12.15 13.72
N LEU A 33 -9.56 -11.93 12.93
CA LEU A 33 -10.81 -12.68 13.04
C LEU A 33 -10.58 -14.15 12.63
N ASP A 34 -11.02 -15.08 13.49
CA ASP A 34 -10.92 -16.50 13.17
C ASP A 34 -11.79 -16.89 11.96
N GLU A 35 -11.35 -17.91 11.22
CA GLU A 35 -11.98 -18.30 9.96
C GLU A 35 -13.44 -18.73 10.12
N GLN A 36 -13.82 -19.33 11.25
CA GLN A 36 -15.20 -19.74 11.49
C GLN A 36 -16.12 -18.53 11.68
N ARG A 37 -15.70 -17.56 12.50
CA ARG A 37 -16.44 -16.30 12.70
C ARG A 37 -16.45 -15.46 11.43
N TYR A 38 -15.33 -15.34 10.73
CA TYR A 38 -15.27 -14.64 9.45
C TYR A 38 -16.28 -15.24 8.45
N SER A 39 -16.28 -16.56 8.27
CA SER A 39 -17.21 -17.23 7.36
C SER A 39 -18.68 -17.08 7.77
N ALA A 40 -18.98 -17.12 9.08
CA ALA A 40 -20.33 -16.88 9.59
C ALA A 40 -20.80 -15.44 9.32
N ASN A 41 -19.96 -14.45 9.64
CA ASN A 41 -20.23 -13.03 9.42
C ASN A 41 -20.39 -12.72 7.91
N LEU A 42 -19.55 -13.31 7.05
CA LEU A 42 -19.65 -13.15 5.60
C LEU A 42 -20.99 -13.67 5.07
N LYS A 43 -21.46 -14.83 5.53
CA LYS A 43 -22.77 -15.39 5.15
C LYS A 43 -23.91 -14.45 5.57
N GLU A 44 -23.85 -13.91 6.79
CA GLU A 44 -24.85 -12.97 7.30
C GLU A 44 -24.89 -11.67 6.50
N VAL A 45 -23.73 -11.08 6.20
CA VAL A 45 -23.63 -9.88 5.37
C VAL A 45 -24.18 -10.13 3.97
N VAL A 46 -23.79 -11.23 3.32
CA VAL A 46 -24.30 -11.57 1.97
C VAL A 46 -25.82 -11.81 1.99
N ALA A 47 -26.35 -12.49 3.01
CA ALA A 47 -27.79 -12.69 3.15
C ALA A 47 -28.54 -11.36 3.31
N MET A 48 -28.01 -10.44 4.13
CA MET A 48 -28.57 -9.10 4.30
C MET A 48 -28.53 -8.30 2.99
N LEU A 49 -27.40 -8.31 2.28
CA LEU A 49 -27.25 -7.62 0.99
C LEU A 49 -28.23 -8.16 -0.05
N LYS A 50 -28.41 -9.48 -0.15
CA LYS A 50 -29.41 -10.10 -1.03
C LYS A 50 -30.83 -9.72 -0.64
N SER A 51 -31.14 -9.66 0.65
CA SER A 51 -32.47 -9.27 1.12
C SER A 51 -32.79 -7.81 0.78
N LYS A 52 -31.81 -6.90 0.87
CA LYS A 52 -32.02 -5.47 0.67
C LYS A 52 -31.88 -5.02 -0.79
N HIS A 53 -30.87 -5.54 -1.49
CA HIS A 53 -30.46 -5.10 -2.83
C HIS A 53 -30.69 -6.16 -3.90
N GLN A 54 -31.21 -7.34 -3.55
CA GLN A 54 -31.47 -8.46 -4.47
C GLN A 54 -30.21 -8.81 -5.28
N ASP A 55 -30.27 -8.72 -6.61
CA ASP A 55 -29.15 -8.95 -7.50
C ASP A 55 -28.45 -7.64 -7.95
N LYS A 56 -28.85 -6.48 -7.41
CA LYS A 56 -28.33 -5.16 -7.77
C LYS A 56 -27.09 -4.73 -7.00
N PHE A 57 -26.34 -5.67 -6.41
CA PHE A 57 -25.07 -5.36 -5.78
C PHE A 57 -23.89 -6.07 -6.45
N LEU A 58 -22.79 -5.33 -6.60
CA LEU A 58 -21.49 -5.86 -6.99
C LEU A 58 -20.58 -5.85 -5.77
N LEU A 59 -19.95 -6.99 -5.47
CA LEU A 59 -18.97 -7.08 -4.39
C LEU A 59 -17.56 -6.93 -4.97
N ILE A 60 -16.84 -5.91 -4.54
CA ILE A 60 -15.43 -5.69 -4.90
C ILE A 60 -14.59 -6.16 -3.73
N ASN A 61 -13.84 -7.24 -3.93
CA ASN A 61 -12.93 -7.76 -2.91
C ASN A 61 -11.58 -7.03 -2.98
N LEU A 62 -11.26 -6.27 -1.93
CA LEU A 62 -9.98 -5.57 -1.76
C LEU A 62 -8.97 -6.38 -0.94
N SER A 63 -9.34 -7.57 -0.47
CA SER A 63 -8.48 -8.48 0.29
C SER A 63 -7.92 -9.60 -0.59
N GLU A 64 -7.18 -10.53 0.02
CA GLU A 64 -6.75 -11.75 -0.66
C GLU A 64 -7.95 -12.53 -1.21
N LYS A 65 -7.72 -13.28 -2.29
CA LYS A 65 -8.76 -14.06 -2.95
C LYS A 65 -9.25 -15.17 -2.04
N ARG A 66 -10.56 -15.45 -2.08
CA ARG A 66 -11.17 -16.55 -1.32
C ARG A 66 -12.24 -17.27 -2.13
N HIS A 67 -12.32 -18.59 -2.00
CA HIS A 67 -13.34 -19.35 -2.70
C HIS A 67 -14.73 -19.12 -2.10
N ASP A 68 -14.82 -18.99 -0.78
CA ASP A 68 -16.09 -18.79 -0.07
C ASP A 68 -16.83 -17.50 -0.49
N ILE A 69 -16.13 -16.39 -0.73
CA ILE A 69 -16.71 -15.14 -1.26
C ILE A 69 -17.40 -15.40 -2.60
N CYS A 70 -16.68 -15.98 -3.57
CA CYS A 70 -17.19 -16.26 -4.91
C CYS A 70 -18.33 -17.29 -4.91
N LYS A 71 -18.33 -18.26 -3.97
CA LYS A 71 -19.42 -19.23 -3.81
C LYS A 71 -20.70 -18.57 -3.28
N LEU A 72 -20.57 -17.59 -2.39
CA LEU A 72 -21.71 -16.92 -1.76
C LEU A 72 -22.35 -15.86 -2.67
N ASN A 73 -21.55 -15.22 -3.53
CA ASN A 73 -22.03 -14.22 -4.49
C ASN A 73 -21.32 -14.39 -5.85
N PRO A 74 -22.06 -14.59 -6.95
CA PRO A 74 -21.44 -14.73 -8.27
C PRO A 74 -20.95 -13.39 -8.87
N LYS A 75 -21.45 -12.24 -8.39
CA LYS A 75 -21.04 -10.90 -8.86
C LYS A 75 -19.90 -10.35 -7.99
N VAL A 76 -18.71 -10.94 -8.12
CA VAL A 76 -17.50 -10.56 -7.37
C VAL A 76 -16.40 -10.13 -8.32
N GLU A 77 -15.79 -8.99 -8.04
CA GLU A 77 -14.63 -8.47 -8.75
C GLU A 77 -13.42 -8.43 -7.81
N GLU A 78 -12.31 -9.03 -8.24
CA GLU A 78 -11.13 -9.26 -7.41
C GLU A 78 -10.08 -8.16 -7.64
N PHE A 79 -9.93 -7.28 -6.67
CA PHE A 79 -8.99 -6.17 -6.70
C PHE A 79 -8.00 -6.19 -5.53
N GLY A 80 -7.78 -7.33 -4.88
CA GLY A 80 -6.92 -7.45 -3.70
C GLY A 80 -5.48 -6.97 -3.84
N TRP A 81 -4.91 -6.42 -2.75
CA TRP A 81 -3.47 -6.18 -2.57
C TRP A 81 -3.03 -6.34 -1.11
N PRO A 82 -1.72 -6.55 -0.84
CA PRO A 82 -1.23 -6.75 0.51
C PRO A 82 -1.50 -5.58 1.45
N ASP A 83 -1.74 -5.89 2.72
CA ASP A 83 -1.91 -4.89 3.76
C ASP A 83 -0.70 -3.96 3.87
N LEU A 84 -0.96 -2.72 4.27
CA LEU A 84 0.03 -1.65 4.44
C LEU A 84 0.78 -1.27 3.15
N HIS A 85 0.37 -1.76 1.97
CA HIS A 85 0.90 -1.34 0.69
C HIS A 85 -0.05 -0.36 0.00
N ALA A 86 0.50 0.49 -0.86
CA ALA A 86 -0.26 1.19 -1.88
C ALA A 86 -0.46 0.26 -3.10
N PRO A 87 -1.67 0.20 -3.69
CA PRO A 87 -1.91 -0.51 -4.94
C PRO A 87 -1.27 0.22 -6.12
N SER A 88 -0.98 -0.49 -7.23
CA SER A 88 -0.50 0.16 -8.46
C SER A 88 -1.51 1.19 -8.99
N LEU A 89 -1.01 2.21 -9.69
CA LEU A 89 -1.87 3.23 -10.32
C LEU A 89 -2.87 2.60 -11.30
N ASP A 90 -2.45 1.57 -12.03
CA ASP A 90 -3.32 0.81 -12.94
C ASP A 90 -4.46 0.11 -12.19
N LYS A 91 -4.17 -0.49 -11.04
CA LYS A 91 -5.19 -1.14 -10.20
C LYS A 91 -6.18 -0.12 -9.63
N ILE A 92 -5.70 1.05 -9.19
CA ILE A 92 -6.56 2.17 -8.75
C ILE A 92 -7.50 2.60 -9.90
N CYS A 93 -6.95 2.78 -11.10
CA CYS A 93 -7.75 3.14 -12.27
C CYS A 93 -8.81 2.08 -12.60
N ALA A 94 -8.41 0.81 -12.60
CA ALA A 94 -9.30 -0.30 -12.92
C ALA A 94 -10.45 -0.42 -11.92
N VAL A 95 -10.19 -0.36 -10.61
CA VAL A 95 -11.27 -0.42 -9.61
C VAL A 95 -12.22 0.78 -9.74
N CYS A 96 -11.70 1.99 -9.99
CA CYS A 96 -12.56 3.17 -10.20
C CYS A 96 -13.47 3.01 -11.42
N LYS A 97 -12.94 2.50 -12.53
CA LYS A 97 -13.72 2.19 -13.74
C LYS A 97 -14.81 1.15 -13.47
N THR A 98 -14.49 0.09 -12.74
CA THR A 98 -15.47 -0.95 -12.38
C THR A 98 -16.61 -0.36 -11.53
N ILE A 99 -16.28 0.46 -10.53
CA ILE A 99 -17.28 1.15 -9.70
C ILE A 99 -18.18 2.03 -10.58
N GLU A 100 -17.59 2.91 -11.38
CA GLU A 100 -18.32 3.85 -12.24
C GLU A 100 -19.24 3.12 -13.23
N ASN A 101 -18.72 2.12 -13.93
CA ASN A 101 -19.48 1.37 -14.94
C ASN A 101 -20.66 0.62 -14.30
N TRP A 102 -20.46 -0.02 -13.15
CA TRP A 102 -21.54 -0.71 -12.45
C TRP A 102 -22.62 0.25 -11.98
N LEU A 103 -22.24 1.36 -11.35
CA LEU A 103 -23.19 2.35 -10.86
C LEU A 103 -23.96 3.06 -11.98
N ASN A 104 -23.35 3.24 -13.16
CA ASN A 104 -24.02 3.87 -14.31
C ASN A 104 -24.92 2.90 -15.09
N SER A 105 -24.75 1.58 -14.93
CA SER A 105 -25.56 0.60 -15.65
C SER A 105 -27.01 0.49 -15.17
N ASP A 106 -27.29 0.84 -13.91
CA ASP A 106 -28.65 0.87 -13.34
C ASP A 106 -28.65 1.80 -12.11
N PRO A 107 -29.62 2.74 -11.95
CA PRO A 107 -29.70 3.62 -10.78
C PRO A 107 -29.91 2.88 -9.44
N GLN A 108 -30.44 1.65 -9.45
CA GLN A 108 -30.60 0.81 -8.26
C GLN A 108 -29.33 0.05 -7.88
N ASN A 109 -28.31 0.05 -8.73
CA ASN A 109 -27.09 -0.68 -8.45
C ASN A 109 -26.34 -0.08 -7.27
N VAL A 110 -25.78 -0.95 -6.42
CA VAL A 110 -24.87 -0.58 -5.33
C VAL A 110 -23.55 -1.33 -5.46
N VAL A 111 -22.46 -0.70 -5.00
CA VAL A 111 -21.14 -1.34 -4.85
C VAL A 111 -20.90 -1.64 -3.38
N VAL A 112 -20.38 -2.83 -3.12
CA VAL A 112 -19.95 -3.25 -1.78
C VAL A 112 -18.44 -3.47 -1.80
N LEU A 113 -17.70 -2.61 -1.11
CA LEU A 113 -16.26 -2.73 -0.89
C LEU A 113 -16.02 -3.68 0.29
N HIS A 114 -15.60 -4.90 -0.01
CA HIS A 114 -15.21 -5.89 0.97
C HIS A 114 -13.72 -5.75 1.31
N CYS A 115 -13.38 -5.66 2.59
CA CYS A 115 -12.01 -5.66 3.05
C CYS A 115 -11.87 -6.34 4.42
N LYS A 116 -11.21 -7.50 4.44
CA LYS A 116 -10.58 -8.11 5.62
C LYS A 116 -9.18 -7.52 5.81
N GLY A 117 -8.89 -7.06 7.03
CA GLY A 117 -7.60 -6.53 7.43
C GLY A 117 -7.54 -5.00 7.48
N ASN A 118 -6.46 -4.41 6.98
CA ASN A 118 -6.23 -2.98 7.13
C ASN A 118 -7.22 -2.13 6.29
N LYS A 119 -7.98 -1.26 6.97
CA LYS A 119 -8.96 -0.36 6.35
C LYS A 119 -8.38 0.66 5.36
N GLY A 120 -7.06 0.82 5.30
CA GLY A 120 -6.38 1.66 4.32
C GLY A 120 -6.69 1.25 2.87
N LYS A 121 -6.98 -0.03 2.61
CA LYS A 121 -7.35 -0.50 1.26
C LYS A 121 -8.67 0.11 0.77
N THR A 122 -9.70 0.06 1.62
CA THR A 122 -10.97 0.77 1.41
C THR A 122 -10.74 2.27 1.29
N GLY A 123 -9.89 2.83 2.17
CA GLY A 123 -9.52 4.24 2.16
C GLY A 123 -8.98 4.74 0.82
N VAL A 124 -7.98 4.05 0.28
CA VAL A 124 -7.39 4.36 -1.04
C VAL A 124 -8.44 4.28 -2.13
N THR A 125 -9.26 3.22 -2.13
CA THR A 125 -10.30 3.03 -3.15
C THR A 125 -11.33 4.16 -3.14
N VAL A 126 -11.84 4.51 -1.96
CA VAL A 126 -12.87 5.56 -1.81
C VAL A 126 -12.31 6.94 -2.14
N ALA A 127 -11.11 7.25 -1.65
CA ALA A 127 -10.46 8.54 -1.94
C ALA A 127 -10.14 8.69 -3.43
N ALA A 128 -9.59 7.64 -4.06
CA ALA A 128 -9.31 7.64 -5.49
C ALA A 128 -10.60 7.78 -6.31
N TYR A 129 -11.66 7.03 -5.97
CA TYR A 129 -12.93 7.12 -6.68
C TYR A 129 -13.61 8.50 -6.51
N MET A 130 -13.50 9.12 -5.34
CA MET A 130 -13.93 10.51 -5.13
C MET A 130 -13.23 11.49 -6.08
N HIS A 131 -11.93 11.30 -6.36
CA HIS A 131 -11.23 12.12 -7.35
C HIS A 131 -11.60 11.74 -8.79
N TYR A 132 -11.74 10.45 -9.09
CA TYR A 132 -12.13 9.95 -10.40
C TYR A 132 -13.51 10.45 -10.83
N SER A 133 -14.53 10.23 -10.00
CA SER A 133 -15.92 10.63 -10.25
C SER A 133 -16.11 12.12 -10.48
N LYS A 134 -15.28 13.00 -9.89
CA LYS A 134 -15.32 14.45 -10.16
C LYS A 134 -14.93 14.81 -11.60
N ILE A 135 -14.08 13.99 -12.22
CA ILE A 135 -13.58 14.20 -13.57
C ILE A 135 -14.45 13.42 -14.58
N SER A 136 -14.91 12.22 -14.21
CA SER A 136 -15.67 11.34 -15.10
C SER A 136 -17.17 11.58 -15.10
N ALA A 137 -17.76 12.09 -14.02
CA ALA A 137 -19.21 12.25 -13.87
C ALA A 137 -19.69 13.70 -14.04
N GLY A 138 -20.94 13.87 -14.45
CA GLY A 138 -21.63 15.16 -14.54
C GLY A 138 -21.93 15.78 -13.15
N ALA A 139 -22.43 17.01 -13.16
CA ALA A 139 -22.55 17.90 -11.98
C ALA A 139 -23.37 17.38 -10.77
N ASP A 140 -24.07 16.25 -10.88
CA ASP A 140 -25.06 15.76 -9.89
C ASP A 140 -24.47 14.91 -8.74
N GLN A 141 -23.14 14.78 -8.62
CA GLN A 141 -22.47 13.93 -7.60
C GLN A 141 -21.88 14.70 -6.41
N ALA A 142 -22.29 15.96 -6.18
CA ALA A 142 -21.74 16.79 -5.10
C ALA A 142 -21.96 16.19 -3.70
N LEU A 143 -23.16 15.65 -3.44
CA LEU A 143 -23.48 15.00 -2.16
C LEU A 143 -22.63 13.74 -1.93
N SER A 144 -22.49 12.90 -2.96
CA SER A 144 -21.62 11.73 -2.95
C SER A 144 -20.17 12.11 -2.62
N THR A 145 -19.68 13.21 -3.19
CA THR A 145 -18.33 13.74 -2.92
C THR A 145 -18.15 14.14 -1.45
N VAL A 146 -19.13 14.85 -0.87
CA VAL A 146 -19.06 15.27 0.54
C VAL A 146 -19.10 14.06 1.47
N ALA A 147 -19.97 13.10 1.19
CA ALA A 147 -20.10 11.88 2.00
C ALA A 147 -18.82 11.02 1.94
N MET A 148 -18.24 10.83 0.75
CA MET A 148 -16.96 10.14 0.59
C MET A 148 -15.81 10.85 1.31
N ARG A 149 -15.74 12.18 1.20
CA ARG A 149 -14.73 12.98 1.92
C ARG A 149 -14.86 12.80 3.43
N LYS A 150 -16.07 12.95 3.97
CA LYS A 150 -16.33 12.79 5.39
C LYS A 150 -15.98 11.39 5.89
N PHE A 151 -16.31 10.35 5.13
CA PHE A 151 -15.89 8.99 5.45
C PHE A 151 -14.35 8.87 5.51
N CYS A 152 -13.64 9.44 4.52
CA CYS A 152 -12.18 9.43 4.54
C CYS A 152 -11.60 10.17 5.75
N GLU A 153 -12.14 11.33 6.11
CA GLU A 153 -11.71 12.13 7.25
C GLU A 153 -12.00 11.43 8.59
N ASP A 154 -13.22 10.95 8.79
CA ASP A 154 -13.70 10.41 10.07
C ASP A 154 -13.20 8.97 10.34
N LYS A 155 -13.18 8.11 9.31
CA LYS A 155 -12.97 6.67 9.49
C LYS A 155 -11.61 6.16 9.04
N ILE A 156 -10.95 6.87 8.12
CA ILE A 156 -9.79 6.33 7.39
C ILE A 156 -8.49 7.11 7.66
N SER A 157 -8.56 8.43 7.80
CA SER A 157 -7.40 9.35 7.81
C SER A 157 -6.26 8.91 8.74
N SER A 158 -6.59 8.47 9.95
CA SER A 158 -5.63 8.03 10.98
C SER A 158 -4.94 6.70 10.70
N SER A 159 -5.31 5.99 9.63
CA SER A 159 -4.82 4.63 9.35
C SER A 159 -4.19 4.46 7.98
N LEU A 160 -4.19 5.51 7.14
CA LEU A 160 -3.49 5.48 5.87
C LEU A 160 -1.98 5.61 6.08
N GLN A 161 -1.23 4.71 5.44
CA GLN A 161 0.21 4.84 5.37
C GLN A 161 0.61 6.01 4.45
N PRO A 162 1.74 6.70 4.71
CA PRO A 162 2.26 7.73 3.83
C PRO A 162 2.29 7.34 2.34
N SER A 163 2.71 6.11 2.02
CA SER A 163 2.70 5.59 0.66
C SER A 163 1.30 5.48 0.05
N GLN A 164 0.29 5.13 0.84
CA GLN A 164 -1.10 5.09 0.36
C GLN A 164 -1.61 6.49 0.04
N ASN A 165 -1.32 7.48 0.90
CA ASN A 165 -1.62 8.89 0.65
C ASN A 165 -0.93 9.41 -0.62
N ARG A 166 0.34 9.04 -0.81
CA ARG A 166 1.11 9.42 -2.00
C ARG A 166 0.48 8.89 -3.28
N TYR A 167 -0.04 7.67 -3.29
CA TYR A 167 -0.68 7.08 -4.48
C TYR A 167 -2.06 7.68 -4.76
N ILE A 168 -2.83 8.04 -3.73
CA ILE A 168 -4.05 8.83 -3.90
C ILE A 168 -3.71 10.18 -4.55
N TYR A 169 -2.66 10.85 -4.06
CA TYR A 169 -2.17 12.12 -4.62
C TYR A 169 -1.69 11.96 -6.07
N TYR A 170 -0.90 10.92 -6.37
CA TYR A 170 -0.46 10.63 -7.74
C TYR A 170 -1.63 10.41 -8.68
N PHE A 171 -2.59 9.56 -8.30
CA PHE A 171 -3.74 9.28 -9.13
C PHE A 171 -4.58 10.55 -9.39
N ALA A 172 -4.90 11.32 -8.34
CA ALA A 172 -5.64 12.57 -8.47
C ALA A 172 -4.90 13.63 -9.31
N GLY A 173 -3.58 13.75 -9.11
CA GLY A 173 -2.74 14.70 -9.83
C GLY A 173 -2.58 14.33 -11.30
N LEU A 174 -2.49 13.04 -11.63
CA LEU A 174 -2.43 12.56 -13.00
C LEU A 174 -3.77 12.76 -13.72
N LEU A 175 -4.90 12.44 -13.06
CA LEU A 175 -6.24 12.66 -13.62
C LEU A 175 -6.54 14.14 -13.89
N SER A 176 -6.12 15.03 -12.99
CA SER A 176 -6.34 16.47 -13.13
C SER A 176 -5.32 17.18 -14.03
N GLY A 177 -4.25 16.48 -14.45
CA GLY A 177 -3.13 17.07 -15.19
C GLY A 177 -2.18 17.92 -14.33
N ALA A 178 -2.37 17.98 -13.01
CA ALA A 178 -1.47 18.66 -12.08
C ALA A 178 -0.09 17.99 -11.99
N ILE A 179 -0.03 16.67 -12.20
CA ILE A 179 1.22 15.92 -12.32
C ILE A 179 1.45 15.58 -13.80
N LYS A 180 2.60 15.98 -14.33
CA LYS A 180 3.03 15.59 -15.68
C LYS A 180 3.72 14.24 -15.63
N MET A 181 3.35 13.33 -16.52
CA MET A 181 4.02 12.03 -16.59
C MET A 181 5.48 12.19 -17.06
N ASN A 182 6.42 11.66 -16.28
CA ASN A 182 7.78 11.41 -16.72
C ASN A 182 7.89 10.05 -17.41
N SER A 183 8.32 10.04 -18.67
CA SER A 183 8.61 8.85 -19.46
C SER A 183 10.11 8.58 -19.63
N SER A 184 10.96 9.41 -19.03
CA SER A 184 12.42 9.27 -19.11
C SER A 184 12.89 8.02 -18.35
N PRO A 185 13.91 7.30 -18.85
CA PRO A 185 14.56 6.26 -18.08
C PRO A 185 15.11 6.80 -16.76
N LEU A 186 14.89 6.07 -15.66
CA LEU A 186 15.42 6.40 -14.34
C LEU A 186 16.35 5.28 -13.88
N PHE A 187 17.65 5.54 -13.89
CA PHE A 187 18.65 4.64 -13.34
C PHE A 187 18.98 5.07 -11.91
N LEU A 188 18.64 4.24 -10.92
CA LEU A 188 18.98 4.44 -9.52
C LEU A 188 20.46 4.09 -9.30
N HIS A 189 21.21 5.06 -8.77
CA HIS A 189 22.64 4.93 -8.51
C HIS A 189 22.96 4.81 -7.03
N GLN A 190 22.25 5.55 -6.19
CA GLN A 190 22.55 5.62 -4.75
C GLN A 190 21.27 5.81 -3.94
N ILE A 191 21.29 5.26 -2.73
CA ILE A 191 20.32 5.56 -1.68
C ILE A 191 21.09 6.10 -0.49
N HIS A 192 20.78 7.31 -0.06
CA HIS A 192 21.34 7.94 1.12
C HIS A 192 20.35 7.81 2.27
N ILE A 193 20.80 7.22 3.37
CA ILE A 193 19.99 6.90 4.54
C ILE A 193 20.62 7.62 5.74
N PRO A 194 19.85 8.30 6.60
CA PRO A 194 20.42 8.96 7.77
C PRO A 194 21.03 7.95 8.74
N ALA A 195 22.05 8.36 9.50
CA ALA A 195 22.66 7.48 10.51
C ALA A 195 21.64 7.13 11.61
N LEU A 196 21.21 5.87 11.66
CA LEU A 196 20.17 5.37 12.57
C LEU A 196 20.76 4.95 13.93
N LEU A 197 21.42 5.88 14.62
CA LEU A 197 22.15 5.62 15.88
C LEU A 197 21.26 5.01 16.97
N ASN A 198 19.97 5.33 16.98
CA ASN A 198 18.99 4.87 17.97
C ASN A 198 18.53 3.41 17.76
N TYR A 199 18.95 2.75 16.68
CA TYR A 199 18.64 1.33 16.43
C TYR A 199 19.75 0.40 16.95
N GLN A 200 20.83 0.92 17.54
CA GLN A 200 21.92 0.10 18.09
C GLN A 200 21.51 -0.53 19.43
N SER A 201 21.73 -1.84 19.56
CA SER A 201 21.64 -2.54 20.85
C SER A 201 22.71 -2.02 21.81
N ALA A 202 22.35 -1.77 23.07
CA ALA A 202 23.26 -1.31 24.12
C ALA A 202 24.49 -2.22 24.23
N GLY A 203 25.62 -1.81 23.62
CA GLY A 203 26.86 -2.61 23.59
C GLY A 203 27.76 -2.39 22.38
N GLY A 204 27.27 -1.76 21.30
CA GLY A 204 28.11 -1.37 20.16
C GLY A 204 28.89 -0.08 20.44
N THR A 205 30.15 -0.03 20.02
CA THR A 205 30.98 1.19 20.05
C THR A 205 30.26 2.28 19.26
N GLN A 206 29.93 3.41 19.90
CA GLN A 206 29.32 4.57 19.24
C GLN A 206 30.14 4.92 17.99
N PRO A 207 29.57 4.85 16.77
CA PRO A 207 30.30 5.29 15.60
C PRO A 207 30.62 6.78 15.78
N SER A 208 31.84 7.17 15.44
CA SER A 208 32.28 8.56 15.58
C SER A 208 31.29 9.50 14.85
N PRO A 209 30.97 10.68 15.41
CA PRO A 209 29.89 11.58 14.94
C PRO A 209 30.11 12.23 13.56
N LYS A 210 31.00 11.69 12.73
CA LYS A 210 31.46 12.30 11.48
C LYS A 210 30.65 11.91 10.25
N SER A 211 29.97 10.77 10.24
CA SER A 211 29.12 10.34 9.12
C SER A 211 27.64 10.36 9.55
N LYS A 212 26.94 11.45 9.26
CA LYS A 212 25.50 11.61 9.53
C LYS A 212 24.62 10.79 8.58
N MET A 213 25.22 10.11 7.60
CA MET A 213 24.52 9.49 6.47
C MET A 213 25.25 8.22 6.01
N LEU A 214 24.50 7.15 5.82
CA LEU A 214 24.89 5.90 5.18
C LEU A 214 24.58 6.01 3.68
N CYS A 215 25.59 5.82 2.83
CA CYS A 215 25.43 5.78 1.39
C CYS A 215 25.44 4.33 0.88
N VAL A 216 24.33 3.90 0.28
CA VAL A 216 24.20 2.59 -0.39
C VAL A 216 24.38 2.79 -1.88
N ASN A 217 25.48 2.27 -2.43
CA ASN A 217 25.77 2.32 -3.86
C ASN A 217 25.10 1.15 -4.60
N ILE A 218 24.43 1.45 -5.72
CA ILE A 218 23.80 0.46 -6.60
C ILE A 218 24.67 0.28 -7.84
N GLU A 219 25.36 -0.86 -7.95
CA GLU A 219 26.24 -1.20 -9.07
C GLU A 219 25.92 -2.60 -9.64
N PRO A 220 25.56 -2.73 -10.94
CA PRO A 220 25.30 -1.64 -11.88
C PRO A 220 24.05 -0.85 -11.49
N ALA A 221 23.94 0.38 -11.99
CA ALA A 221 22.79 1.23 -11.76
C ALA A 221 21.49 0.54 -12.19
N LEU A 222 20.46 0.62 -11.34
CA LEU A 222 19.23 -0.13 -11.53
C LEU A 222 18.22 0.69 -12.33
N LEU A 223 17.84 0.22 -13.53
CA LEU A 223 16.77 0.83 -14.31
C LEU A 223 15.42 0.59 -13.62
N LEU A 224 14.76 1.66 -13.20
CA LEU A 224 13.45 1.63 -12.57
C LEU A 224 12.35 2.00 -13.57
N LYS A 225 11.21 1.32 -13.45
CA LYS A 225 9.99 1.63 -14.21
C LYS A 225 8.76 1.21 -13.42
N GLY A 226 7.77 2.08 -13.36
CA GLY A 226 6.47 1.81 -12.76
C GLY A 226 6.44 2.10 -11.27
N ASP A 227 5.68 1.30 -10.54
CA ASP A 227 5.58 1.36 -9.09
C ASP A 227 6.87 0.76 -8.47
N ILE A 228 7.46 1.45 -7.49
CA ILE A 228 8.70 1.08 -6.81
C ILE A 228 8.44 1.08 -5.30
N LEU A 229 8.94 0.08 -4.58
CA LEU A 229 8.93 -0.02 -3.13
C LEU A 229 10.35 -0.19 -2.59
N VAL A 230 10.78 0.71 -1.73
CA VAL A 230 12.03 0.57 -0.98
C VAL A 230 11.69 0.18 0.46
N LYS A 231 12.34 -0.87 0.98
CA LYS A 231 12.23 -1.28 2.38
C LYS A 231 13.60 -1.27 3.01
N CYS A 232 13.75 -0.69 4.19
CA CYS A 232 14.98 -0.78 4.96
C CYS A 232 14.77 -1.54 6.26
N TYR A 233 15.69 -2.44 6.57
CA TYR A 233 15.71 -3.26 7.77
C TYR A 233 17.02 -3.13 8.53
N HIS A 234 16.90 -3.13 9.85
CA HIS A 234 18.01 -3.30 10.77
C HIS A 234 18.19 -4.78 11.10
N ARG A 235 19.41 -5.30 10.96
CA ARG A 235 19.75 -6.68 11.32
C ARG A 235 20.04 -6.76 12.81
N LEU A 236 19.27 -7.57 13.55
CA LEU A 236 19.49 -7.80 14.97
C LEU A 236 20.64 -8.82 15.17
N SER A 237 21.22 -8.84 16.37
CA SER A 237 22.37 -9.69 16.72
C SER A 237 22.10 -11.20 16.56
N ASP A 238 20.83 -11.61 16.58
CA ASP A 238 20.37 -12.94 16.19
C ASP A 238 20.26 -13.00 14.64
N VAL A 239 21.07 -13.86 14.03
CA VAL A 239 21.40 -13.89 12.58
C VAL A 239 20.17 -13.94 11.66
N CYS A 240 19.02 -14.37 12.18
CA CYS A 240 17.76 -14.54 11.44
C CYS A 240 16.68 -13.48 11.73
N LYS A 241 16.90 -12.53 12.64
CA LYS A 241 15.90 -11.50 12.97
C LYS A 241 16.26 -10.15 12.35
N ARG A 242 15.31 -9.60 11.61
CA ARG A 242 15.40 -8.31 10.92
C ARG A 242 14.21 -7.45 11.35
N GLU A 243 14.46 -6.21 11.72
CA GLU A 243 13.44 -5.24 12.12
C GLU A 243 13.27 -4.21 11.00
N CYS A 244 12.03 -3.93 10.58
CA CYS A 244 11.77 -2.91 9.58
C CYS A 244 12.01 -1.50 10.17
N VAL A 245 12.89 -0.72 9.54
CA VAL A 245 13.13 0.69 9.89
C VAL A 245 12.13 1.59 9.17
N PHE A 246 12.06 1.47 7.83
CA PHE A 246 11.17 2.28 7.01
C PHE A 246 10.77 1.55 5.74
N ARG A 247 9.64 1.96 5.16
CA ARG A 247 9.25 1.60 3.81
C ARG A 247 8.79 2.84 3.04
N VAL A 248 8.92 2.82 1.72
CA VAL A 248 8.42 3.90 0.87
C VAL A 248 8.07 3.37 -0.51
N GLN A 249 6.85 3.64 -0.97
CA GLN A 249 6.43 3.36 -2.35
C GLN A 249 6.32 4.63 -3.16
N PHE A 250 6.84 4.68 -4.38
CA PHE A 250 6.63 5.78 -5.31
C PHE A 250 6.45 5.24 -6.72
N HIS A 251 5.99 6.05 -7.66
CA HIS A 251 5.87 5.66 -9.07
C HIS A 251 6.85 6.48 -9.90
N THR A 252 7.56 5.85 -10.84
CA THR A 252 8.61 6.53 -11.63
C THR A 252 8.06 7.69 -12.46
N CYS A 253 6.78 7.67 -12.85
CA CYS A 253 6.20 8.74 -13.67
C CYS A 253 6.06 10.08 -12.93
N SER A 254 6.11 10.12 -11.60
CA SER A 254 6.03 11.37 -10.84
C SER A 254 7.40 11.90 -10.42
N VAL A 255 8.48 11.17 -10.73
CA VAL A 255 9.84 11.58 -10.38
C VAL A 255 10.35 12.53 -11.45
N HIS A 256 10.70 13.76 -11.06
CA HIS A 256 11.30 14.75 -11.94
C HIS A 256 12.67 15.15 -11.39
N GLY A 257 13.69 15.18 -12.25
CA GLY A 257 15.06 15.50 -11.85
C GLY A 257 15.91 14.26 -11.50
N SER A 258 17.02 14.49 -10.81
CA SER A 258 18.03 13.48 -10.47
C SER A 258 18.00 13.04 -9.01
N GLN A 259 17.07 13.54 -8.20
CA GLN A 259 17.01 13.26 -6.77
C GLN A 259 15.56 13.19 -6.30
N LEU A 260 15.25 12.26 -5.41
CA LEU A 260 13.97 12.15 -4.71
C LEU A 260 14.25 11.96 -3.22
N ALA A 261 13.67 12.81 -2.40
CA ALA A 261 13.89 12.82 -0.95
C ALA A 261 12.58 12.59 -0.22
N PHE A 262 12.63 11.81 0.87
CA PHE A 262 11.48 11.52 1.73
C PHE A 262 11.84 11.81 3.19
N GLY A 263 11.12 12.75 3.80
CA GLY A 263 11.23 13.00 5.24
C GLY A 263 10.54 11.93 6.07
N LYS A 264 10.76 11.91 7.40
CA LYS A 264 10.12 10.97 8.34
C LYS A 264 8.61 10.80 8.13
N GLY A 265 7.87 11.90 7.94
CA GLY A 265 6.41 11.88 7.74
C GLY A 265 5.96 11.22 6.43
N GLU A 266 6.87 10.99 5.49
CA GLU A 266 6.60 10.39 4.18
C GLU A 266 7.03 8.91 4.11
N LEU A 267 7.65 8.39 5.16
CA LEU A 267 8.17 7.03 5.25
C LEU A 267 7.22 6.17 6.08
N ASP A 268 6.70 5.09 5.49
CA ASP A 268 5.86 4.12 6.20
C ASP A 268 6.69 3.46 7.32
N HIS A 269 6.02 3.09 8.42
CA HIS A 269 6.61 2.67 9.71
C HIS A 269 7.42 3.76 10.43
N ALA A 270 8.35 4.43 9.74
CA ALA A 270 9.18 5.46 10.34
C ALA A 270 8.38 6.68 10.78
N CYS A 271 7.28 7.02 10.09
CA CYS A 271 6.41 8.14 10.44
C CYS A 271 5.85 8.08 11.87
N THR A 272 5.75 6.88 12.44
CA THR A 272 5.27 6.63 13.81
C THR A 272 6.37 6.12 14.75
N ASP A 273 7.60 5.94 14.28
CA ASP A 273 8.71 5.42 15.09
C ASP A 273 9.56 6.56 15.65
N ASP A 274 9.56 6.75 16.97
CA ASP A 274 10.30 7.80 17.65
C ASP A 274 11.83 7.63 17.57
N ARG A 275 12.31 6.42 17.27
CA ARG A 275 13.75 6.18 17.05
C ARG A 275 14.26 6.81 15.77
N PHE A 276 13.38 6.99 14.78
CA PHE A 276 13.69 7.68 13.52
C PHE A 276 13.64 9.20 13.74
N SER A 277 14.74 9.90 13.45
CA SER A 277 14.83 11.34 13.75
C SER A 277 13.82 12.16 12.96
N ALA A 278 13.31 13.27 13.52
CA ALA A 278 12.32 14.10 12.84
C ALA A 278 12.91 14.89 11.65
N ASP A 279 14.21 15.19 11.69
CA ASP A 279 15.00 15.86 10.64
C ASP A 279 15.62 14.86 9.63
N ALA A 280 15.47 13.57 9.87
CA ALA A 280 16.02 12.53 9.01
C ALA A 280 15.28 12.47 7.65
N THR A 281 16.07 12.41 6.58
CA THR A 281 15.59 12.32 5.19
C THR A 281 16.30 11.17 4.48
N VAL A 282 15.53 10.35 3.75
CA VAL A 282 16.06 9.30 2.87
C VAL A 282 16.06 9.83 1.44
N GLU A 283 17.19 9.75 0.74
CA GLU A 283 17.34 10.30 -0.60
C GLU A 283 17.72 9.22 -1.61
N LEU A 284 17.13 9.27 -2.79
CA LEU A 284 17.40 8.39 -3.93
C LEU A 284 17.97 9.23 -5.06
N LEU A 285 19.11 8.82 -5.60
CA LEU A 285 19.79 9.54 -6.68
C LEU A 285 19.66 8.78 -8.00
N PHE A 286 19.21 9.51 -9.02
CA PHE A 286 18.90 8.99 -10.35
C PHE A 286 19.71 9.67 -11.44
N SER A 287 19.77 9.00 -12.59
CA SER A 287 20.17 9.64 -13.84
C SER A 287 19.44 9.00 -15.04
N SER A 288 19.55 9.63 -16.21
CA SER A 288 18.93 9.12 -17.44
C SER A 288 19.68 7.95 -18.10
N GLY A 289 20.84 7.55 -17.56
CA GLY A 289 21.66 6.48 -18.13
C GLY A 289 22.33 5.61 -17.07
N PRO A 290 22.83 4.42 -17.46
CA PRO A 290 23.49 3.50 -16.53
C PRO A 290 24.88 3.99 -16.11
N GLN A 291 25.46 4.92 -16.85
CA GLN A 291 26.78 5.48 -16.60
C GLN A 291 26.68 6.55 -15.51
N ARG A 292 27.53 6.45 -14.48
CA ARG A 292 27.69 7.54 -13.51
C ARG A 292 28.23 8.75 -14.25
N ARG A 293 27.49 9.87 -14.22
CA ARG A 293 28.08 11.16 -14.60
C ARG A 293 29.15 11.46 -13.56
N GLY A 294 30.41 11.46 -13.98
CA GLY A 294 31.52 11.83 -13.10
C GLY A 294 31.36 13.28 -12.65
N THR A 295 30.90 13.48 -11.42
CA THR A 295 31.13 14.72 -10.69
C THR A 295 32.10 14.41 -9.57
N HIS A 296 33.36 14.73 -9.84
CA HIS A 296 34.40 15.02 -8.87
C HIS A 296 33.83 15.79 -7.68
N LEU A 297 33.82 15.18 -6.49
CA LEU A 297 34.03 15.79 -5.17
C LEU A 297 34.14 14.65 -4.14
N SER A 298 35.09 13.74 -4.38
CA SER A 298 35.59 12.82 -3.37
C SER A 298 36.75 13.52 -2.63
N THR A 299 36.43 14.44 -1.73
CA THR A 299 37.35 14.79 -0.63
C THR A 299 36.72 14.32 0.66
N GLY A 300 37.14 13.14 1.11
CA GLY A 300 36.76 12.58 2.39
C GLY A 300 36.49 11.09 2.26
N ASN A 301 37.35 10.28 2.86
CA ASN A 301 37.10 8.86 3.13
C ASN A 301 35.79 8.72 3.93
N ASP A 302 34.68 8.54 3.24
CA ASP A 302 33.44 8.10 3.86
C ASP A 302 33.48 6.57 3.88
N PRO A 303 33.16 5.90 5.01
CA PRO A 303 33.09 4.45 5.07
C PRO A 303 31.83 4.01 4.33
N GLY A 304 31.85 4.08 3.00
CA GLY A 304 30.86 3.43 2.17
C GLY A 304 30.88 1.95 2.48
N VAL A 305 29.77 1.42 2.98
CA VAL A 305 29.58 -0.02 3.06
C VAL A 305 29.49 -0.51 1.61
N SER A 306 30.60 -1.00 1.05
CA SER A 306 30.56 -1.80 -0.17
C SER A 306 30.15 -3.20 0.26
N GLU A 307 28.88 -3.57 0.08
CA GLU A 307 28.44 -4.93 0.35
C GLU A 307 28.45 -5.80 -0.91
N ASP A 308 28.85 -7.05 -0.65
CA ASP A 308 29.17 -8.12 -1.58
C ASP A 308 27.95 -8.53 -2.43
N TYR A 309 28.03 -8.31 -3.74
CA TYR A 309 27.01 -8.70 -4.73
C TYR A 309 26.81 -10.23 -4.86
N GLY A 310 27.59 -11.02 -4.11
CA GLY A 310 27.58 -12.48 -4.11
C GLY A 310 26.71 -13.14 -3.02
N THR A 311 25.86 -12.39 -2.30
CA THR A 311 24.94 -13.02 -1.35
C THR A 311 23.86 -13.79 -2.11
N ALA A 312 23.90 -15.13 -2.03
CA ALA A 312 22.86 -16.04 -2.51
C ALA A 312 21.52 -15.94 -1.73
N ASP A 313 21.29 -14.81 -1.04
CA ASP A 313 20.07 -14.53 -0.30
C ASP A 313 18.98 -14.17 -1.34
N PRO A 314 17.96 -15.02 -1.54
CA PRO A 314 16.95 -14.87 -2.60
C PRO A 314 16.10 -13.60 -2.45
N ILE A 315 16.28 -12.84 -1.37
CA ILE A 315 15.61 -11.58 -1.14
C ILE A 315 16.35 -10.39 -1.76
N VAL A 316 17.58 -10.57 -2.26
CA VAL A 316 18.44 -9.47 -2.74
C VAL A 316 17.90 -8.73 -3.96
N ARG A 317 17.07 -9.39 -4.78
CA ARG A 317 16.36 -8.82 -5.92
C ARG A 317 15.06 -9.58 -6.15
N TRP A 318 13.94 -8.86 -6.12
CA TRP A 318 12.64 -9.41 -6.50
C TRP A 318 11.98 -8.48 -7.50
N ASP A 319 11.69 -8.99 -8.70
CA ASP A 319 11.35 -8.16 -9.86
C ASP A 319 9.85 -7.86 -10.03
N SER A 320 8.96 -8.42 -9.21
CA SER A 320 7.51 -8.15 -9.31
C SER A 320 6.74 -8.44 -8.01
N TYR A 321 5.79 -7.56 -7.65
CA TYR A 321 4.77 -7.82 -6.63
C TYR A 321 3.55 -8.59 -7.19
N GLU A 322 3.65 -9.22 -8.37
CA GLU A 322 2.51 -9.80 -9.07
C GLU A 322 1.99 -11.14 -8.47
N ASN A 323 2.73 -11.74 -7.54
CA ASN A 323 2.48 -13.10 -7.08
C ASN A 323 1.73 -13.24 -5.73
N PHE A 324 1.26 -12.16 -5.10
CA PHE A 324 0.63 -12.27 -3.77
C PHE A 324 -0.75 -12.95 -3.78
N ASN A 325 -1.44 -12.94 -4.91
CA ASN A 325 -2.79 -13.51 -5.05
C ASN A 325 -2.80 -14.80 -5.90
N LEU A 326 -1.70 -15.56 -5.91
CA LEU A 326 -1.63 -16.86 -6.61
C LEU A 326 -2.43 -17.96 -5.89
N HIS A 327 -2.61 -17.84 -4.58
CA HIS A 327 -3.33 -18.81 -3.76
C HIS A 327 -4.54 -18.13 -3.10
N HIS A 328 -5.59 -18.91 -2.84
CA HIS A 328 -6.73 -18.40 -2.09
C HIS A 328 -6.47 -18.59 -0.60
N GLU A 329 -6.79 -17.58 0.20
CA GLU A 329 -6.57 -17.55 1.66
C GLU A 329 -7.23 -18.74 2.37
N ASP A 330 -8.35 -19.24 1.84
CA ASP A 330 -9.14 -20.36 2.40
C ASP A 330 -8.70 -21.75 1.89
N SER A 331 -7.57 -21.85 1.19
CA SER A 331 -7.07 -23.14 0.68
C SER A 331 -6.33 -23.95 1.74
N VAL A 332 -6.69 -25.22 1.90
CA VAL A 332 -5.97 -26.18 2.77
C VAL A 332 -4.58 -26.56 2.24
N GLU A 333 -4.30 -26.34 0.95
CA GLU A 333 -3.00 -26.68 0.32
C GLU A 333 -1.83 -25.79 0.78
N GLY A 334 -2.09 -24.71 1.51
CA GLY A 334 -1.06 -23.81 2.08
C GLY A 334 -0.58 -24.17 3.49
N MET A 335 -1.19 -25.16 4.16
CA MET A 335 -0.86 -25.48 5.57
C MET A 335 0.51 -26.16 5.76
N CYS A 336 1.24 -26.48 4.69
CA CYS A 336 2.56 -27.13 4.77
C CYS A 336 3.76 -26.23 4.43
N THR A 337 3.60 -24.89 4.34
CA THR A 337 4.75 -23.97 4.20
C THR A 337 4.73 -22.80 5.19
N GLN A 338 4.09 -22.97 6.35
CA GLN A 338 4.28 -22.07 7.50
C GLN A 338 5.39 -22.61 8.42
N SER A 339 6.64 -22.53 7.97
CA SER A 339 7.80 -22.67 8.87
C SER A 339 9.09 -22.24 8.17
N SER A 340 9.24 -20.95 7.89
CA SER A 340 10.56 -20.29 7.77
C SER A 340 10.40 -18.77 7.70
N PRO A 341 10.98 -17.99 8.62
CA PRO A 341 11.10 -16.55 8.43
C PRO A 341 12.06 -16.32 7.26
N LYS A 342 11.55 -15.88 6.10
CA LYS A 342 12.40 -15.52 4.97
C LYS A 342 13.11 -14.20 5.27
N PRO A 343 14.45 -14.11 5.17
CA PRO A 343 15.22 -13.03 5.78
C PRO A 343 15.26 -11.77 4.88
N VAL A 344 14.84 -10.56 5.31
CA VAL A 344 14.95 -9.29 4.52
C VAL A 344 15.79 -8.12 5.11
N ALA A 345 16.81 -7.68 4.35
CA ALA A 345 17.74 -6.56 4.59
C ALA A 345 17.39 -5.39 3.63
N CYS A 346 17.94 -4.17 3.83
CA CYS A 346 17.47 -2.93 3.15
C CYS A 346 17.62 -2.92 1.62
N GLN A 347 16.52 -2.85 0.84
CA GLN A 347 16.54 -2.88 -0.63
C GLN A 347 15.36 -2.17 -1.32
N ALA A 348 15.60 -1.70 -2.56
CA ALA A 348 14.62 -1.16 -3.50
C ALA A 348 14.09 -2.28 -4.42
N THR A 349 12.77 -2.42 -4.50
CA THR A 349 12.04 -3.46 -5.24
C THR A 349 11.01 -2.85 -6.18
N ARG A 350 10.74 -3.53 -7.30
CA ARG A 350 9.74 -3.16 -8.31
C ARG A 350 8.40 -3.79 -7.94
N THR A 351 7.33 -3.00 -7.87
CA THR A 351 5.96 -3.47 -7.57
C THR A 351 5.17 -3.73 -8.83
#